data_AF-A0A960FY89-F1
#
_entry.id   AF-A0A960FY89-F1
#
_cell.length_a   1.000
_cell.length_b   1.000
_cell.length_c   1.000
_cell.angle_alpha   90.00
_cell.angle_beta   90.00
_cell.angle_gamma   90.00
#
_symmetry.space_group_name_H-M   'P 1'
#
loop_
_entity.id
_entity.type
_entity.pdbx_description
1 polymer ?
#
loop_
_entity_poly.entity_id
_entity_poly.type
_entity_poly.pdbx_seq_one_letter_code
_entity_poly.pdbx_strand_id
1 'polypeptide(L)'
;MAQLSNTAVYASMLVYALALFAFAASLAARRVPLASSQKVLVGAAGATDTEPQEADEPGRRSGNIALSLTWLATGLLIVGFVFRGLAAERFPLGNMYEFSLGAAIAVALVYLIAASRTDLRWLGVWVVGAVLLTLGVAVTLL
;
A
#
# COMPACT_ATOMS: atom_id res chain seq x y z
N MET A 1 15.13 -5.16 22.94
CA MET A 1 15.06 -5.32 21.47
C MET A 1 13.83 -6.11 21.00
N ALA A 2 13.47 -7.23 21.64
CA ALA A 2 12.30 -8.03 21.24
C ALA A 2 10.95 -7.27 21.27
N GLN A 3 10.70 -6.42 22.27
CA GLN A 3 9.47 -5.61 22.34
C GLN A 3 9.36 -4.61 21.18
N LEU A 4 10.46 -3.93 20.82
CA LEU A 4 10.49 -2.98 19.70
C LEU A 4 10.20 -3.65 18.36
N SER A 5 10.72 -4.86 18.15
CA SER A 5 10.42 -5.66 16.95
C SER A 5 8.92 -5.98 16.86
N ASN A 6 8.32 -6.47 17.95
CA ASN A 6 6.89 -6.77 17.98
C ASN A 6 6.03 -5.53 17.71
N THR A 7 6.34 -4.40 18.35
CA THR A 7 5.63 -3.14 18.11
C THR A 7 5.77 -2.68 16.66
N ALA A 8 6.94 -2.83 16.04
CA ALA A 8 7.15 -2.51 14.63
C ALA A 8 6.32 -3.41 13.70
N VAL A 9 6.21 -4.71 13.99
CA VAL A 9 5.38 -5.65 13.21
C VAL A 9 3.90 -5.28 13.35
N TYR A 10 3.39 -5.03 14.55
CA TYR A 10 2.00 -4.60 14.75
C TYR A 10 1.71 -3.25 14.07
N ALA A 11 2.62 -2.29 14.17
CA ALA A 11 2.48 -1.02 13.49
C ALA A 11 2.47 -1.20 11.96
N SER A 12 3.30 -2.10 11.41
CA SER A 12 3.31 -2.39 9.97
C SER A 12 1.98 -2.99 9.50
N MET A 13 1.37 -3.89 10.29
CA MET A 13 0.05 -4.45 9.98
C MET A 13 -1.04 -3.38 9.97
N LEU A 14 -1.01 -2.45 10.93
CA LEU A 14 -1.95 -1.32 10.96
C LEU A 14 -1.80 -0.45 9.70
N VAL A 15 -0.57 -0.11 9.32
CA VAL A 15 -0.31 0.72 8.13
C VAL A 15 -0.69 -0.03 6.84
N TYR A 16 -0.42 -1.34 6.73
CA TYR A 16 -0.91 -2.15 5.61
C TYR A 16 -2.43 -2.18 5.54
N ALA A 17 -3.13 -2.19 6.68
CA ALA A 17 -4.60 -2.15 6.70
C ALA A 17 -5.13 -0.84 6.15
N LEU A 18 -4.53 0.29 6.57
CA LEU A 18 -4.87 1.60 6.01
C LEU A 18 -4.56 1.68 4.51
N ALA A 19 -3.44 1.11 4.07
CA ALA A 19 -3.09 1.03 2.65
C ALA A 19 -4.13 0.22 1.86
N LEU A 20 -4.61 -0.90 2.41
CA LEU A 20 -5.65 -1.73 1.81
C LEU A 20 -6.95 -0.95 1.61
N PHE A 21 -7.40 -0.21 2.64
CA PHE A 21 -8.59 0.63 2.53
C PHE A 21 -8.42 1.75 1.49
N ALA A 22 -7.24 2.37 1.42
CA ALA A 22 -6.95 3.39 0.42
C ALA A 22 -6.95 2.82 -1.01
N PHE A 23 -6.40 1.61 -1.22
CA PHE A 23 -6.48 0.91 -2.50
C PHE A 23 -7.92 0.53 -2.86
N ALA A 24 -8.71 0.05 -1.90
CA ALA A 24 -10.13 -0.25 -2.11
C ALA A 24 -10.93 1.00 -2.50
N ALA A 25 -10.67 2.14 -1.85
CA ALA A 25 -11.27 3.42 -2.18
C ALA A 25 -10.85 3.93 -3.58
N SER A 26 -9.58 3.77 -3.96
CA SER A 26 -9.09 4.08 -5.32
C SER A 26 -9.80 3.23 -6.37
N LEU A 27 -9.99 1.94 -6.10
CA LEU A 27 -10.69 1.04 -6.99
C LEU A 27 -12.19 1.35 -7.11
N ALA A 28 -12.85 1.66 -6.00
CA ALA A 28 -14.26 2.05 -5.99
C ALA A 28 -14.49 3.36 -6.77
N ALA A 29 -13.63 4.37 -6.60
CA ALA A 29 -13.71 5.64 -7.31
C ALA A 29 -13.55 5.49 -8.83
N ARG A 30 -12.70 4.55 -9.29
CA ARG A 30 -12.52 4.23 -10.71
C ARG A 30 -13.71 3.49 -11.32
N ARG A 31 -14.51 2.78 -10.51
CA ARG A 31 -15.68 2.01 -10.96
C ARG A 31 -16.97 2.83 -11.02
N VAL A 32 -16.99 4.05 -10.46
CA VAL A 32 -18.12 4.97 -10.61
C VAL A 32 -17.86 5.81 -11.86
N PRO A 33 -18.45 5.50 -13.02
CA PRO A 33 -18.54 6.49 -14.08
C PRO A 33 -19.45 7.58 -13.52
N LEU A 34 -18.85 8.65 -13.01
CA LEU A 34 -19.59 9.88 -12.83
C LEU A 34 -20.04 10.24 -14.24
N ALA A 35 -21.32 9.97 -14.53
CA ALA A 35 -22.01 10.51 -15.70
C ALA A 35 -21.57 11.97 -15.76
N SER A 36 -20.78 12.31 -16.78
CA SER A 36 -20.16 13.61 -16.87
C SER A 36 -21.30 14.62 -16.81
N SER A 37 -21.47 15.27 -15.66
CA SER A 37 -22.27 16.47 -15.60
C SER A 37 -21.43 17.50 -16.31
N GLN A 38 -21.51 17.45 -17.65
CA GLN A 38 -21.00 18.46 -18.55
C GLN A 38 -21.80 19.71 -18.18
N LYS A 39 -21.29 20.47 -17.21
CA LYS A 39 -21.75 21.82 -16.97
C LYS A 39 -21.32 22.62 -18.18
N VAL A 40 -22.20 22.66 -19.17
CA VAL A 40 -22.11 23.59 -20.30
C VAL A 40 -22.10 24.98 -19.69
N LEU A 41 -20.98 25.68 -19.85
CA LEU A 41 -20.89 27.09 -19.50
C LEU A 41 -21.83 27.87 -20.45
N VAL A 42 -22.98 28.30 -19.93
CA VAL A 42 -23.80 29.33 -20.57
C VAL A 42 -23.41 30.65 -19.91
N GLY A 43 -22.45 31.36 -20.52
CA GLY A 43 -21.98 32.66 -20.04
C GLY A 43 -21.02 33.30 -21.05
N ALA A 44 -21.38 34.49 -21.50
CA ALA A 44 -20.86 35.17 -22.68
C ALA A 44 -19.39 35.63 -22.59
N ALA A 45 -18.74 35.62 -23.76
CA ALA A 45 -17.60 36.44 -24.17
C ALA A 45 -16.50 36.72 -23.13
N GLY A 46 -15.44 35.91 -23.19
CA GLY A 46 -14.14 36.24 -22.61
C GLY A 46 -13.16 35.15 -22.95
N ALA A 47 -12.24 35.42 -23.88
CA ALA A 47 -11.13 34.52 -24.19
C ALA A 47 -10.25 34.39 -22.94
N THR A 48 -10.36 33.27 -22.24
CA THR A 48 -9.37 32.83 -21.26
C THR A 48 -8.67 31.61 -21.84
N ASP A 49 -7.39 31.78 -22.20
CA ASP A 49 -6.44 30.68 -22.34
C ASP A 49 -6.47 29.86 -21.05
N THR A 50 -7.34 28.86 -21.05
CA THR A 50 -7.43 27.88 -19.98
C THR A 50 -6.65 26.71 -20.50
N GLU A 51 -5.39 26.61 -20.07
CA GLU A 51 -4.62 25.37 -20.21
C GLU A 51 -5.54 24.19 -19.85
N PRO A 52 -5.51 23.08 -20.60
CA PRO A 52 -6.34 21.93 -20.26
C PRO A 52 -5.93 21.46 -18.87
N GLN A 53 -6.72 21.82 -17.87
CA GLN A 53 -6.60 21.30 -16.54
C GLN A 53 -6.97 19.82 -16.67
N GLU A 54 -5.95 18.96 -16.82
CA GLU A 54 -6.12 17.51 -16.87
C GLU A 54 -7.03 17.13 -15.70
N ALA A 55 -8.28 16.77 -16.02
CA ALA A 55 -9.25 16.39 -15.01
C ALA A 55 -8.65 15.19 -14.25
N ASP A 56 -8.26 15.43 -13.00
CA ASP A 56 -7.64 14.42 -12.13
C ASP A 56 -8.47 13.14 -12.20
N GLU A 57 -7.91 12.07 -12.77
CA GLU A 57 -8.63 10.81 -12.94
C GLU A 57 -9.23 10.38 -11.58
N PRO A 58 -10.54 10.09 -11.50
CA PRO A 58 -11.18 9.73 -10.24
C PRO A 58 -10.46 8.53 -9.60
N GLY A 59 -9.93 8.73 -8.39
CA GLY A 59 -9.20 7.70 -7.63
C GLY A 59 -7.67 7.69 -7.79
N ARG A 60 -7.07 8.63 -8.53
CA ARG A 60 -5.61 8.74 -8.67
C ARG A 60 -4.92 9.16 -7.36
N ARG A 61 -5.50 10.13 -6.64
CA ARG A 61 -4.99 10.61 -5.34
C ARG A 61 -5.00 9.52 -4.26
N SER A 62 -6.11 8.80 -4.11
CA SER A 62 -6.21 7.69 -3.16
C SER A 62 -5.24 6.54 -3.50
N GLY A 63 -5.02 6.27 -4.80
CA GLY A 63 -4.02 5.31 -5.24
C GLY A 63 -2.58 5.73 -4.90
N ASN A 64 -2.24 7.03 -4.99
CA ASN A 64 -0.93 7.55 -4.56
C ASN A 64 -0.75 7.39 -3.04
N ILE A 65 -1.78 7.75 -2.27
CA ILE A 65 -1.76 7.60 -0.80
C ILE A 65 -1.57 6.12 -0.42
N ALA A 66 -2.27 5.21 -1.09
CA ALA A 66 -2.15 3.78 -0.84
C ALA A 66 -0.72 3.27 -1.10
N LEU A 67 -0.07 3.70 -2.18
CA LEU A 67 1.33 3.35 -2.48
C LEU A 67 2.29 3.90 -1.42
N SER A 68 2.13 5.16 -1.00
CA SER A 68 2.96 5.76 0.04
C SER A 68 2.82 5.02 1.38
N LEU A 69 1.59 4.66 1.77
CA LEU A 69 1.33 3.85 2.96
C LEU A 69 1.95 2.45 2.84
N THR A 70 1.91 1.84 1.65
CA THR A 70 2.50 0.52 1.41
C THR A 70 4.02 0.55 1.53
N TRP A 71 4.68 1.60 1.01
CA TRP A 71 6.11 1.83 1.21
C TRP A 71 6.45 1.97 2.71
N LEU A 72 5.68 2.80 3.42
CA LEU A 72 5.86 3.01 4.85
C LEU A 72 5.70 1.70 5.65
N ALA A 73 4.63 0.95 5.38
CA ALA A 73 4.36 -0.34 6.03
C ALA A 73 5.49 -1.34 5.78
N THR A 74 5.95 -1.45 4.53
CA THR A 74 7.04 -2.37 4.14
C THR A 74 8.35 -1.98 4.83
N GLY A 75 8.67 -0.69 4.90
CA GLY A 75 9.85 -0.21 5.62
C GLY A 75 9.79 -0.56 7.11
N LEU A 76 8.63 -0.37 7.74
CA LEU A 76 8.44 -0.69 9.15
C LEU A 76 8.55 -2.20 9.42
N LEU A 77 8.02 -3.02 8.51
CA LEU A 77 8.14 -4.48 8.56
C LEU A 77 9.61 -4.94 8.45
N ILE A 78 10.38 -4.36 7.53
CA ILE A 78 11.81 -4.65 7.37
C ILE A 78 12.57 -4.27 8.65
N VAL A 79 12.31 -3.11 9.22
CA VAL A 79 12.93 -2.68 10.48
C VAL A 79 12.62 -3.67 11.61
N GLY A 80 11.35 -4.09 11.74
CA GLY A 80 10.94 -5.12 12.69
C GLY A 80 11.66 -6.46 12.49
N PHE A 81 11.81 -6.88 11.24
CA PHE A 81 12.50 -8.11 10.85
C PHE A 81 14.00 -8.06 11.17
N VAL A 82 14.69 -6.95 10.85
CA VAL A 82 16.12 -6.76 11.14
C VAL A 82 16.38 -6.73 12.64
N PHE A 83 15.58 -5.99 13.42
CA PHE A 83 15.72 -6.00 14.87
C PHE A 83 15.48 -7.38 15.48
N ARG A 84 14.67 -8.21 14.84
CA ARG A 84 14.44 -9.59 15.27
C ARG A 84 15.65 -10.47 15.04
N GLY A 85 16.26 -10.42 13.86
CA GLY A 85 17.49 -11.15 13.56
C GLY A 85 18.64 -10.75 14.47
N LEU A 86 18.80 -9.43 14.71
CA LEU A 86 19.82 -8.92 15.63
C LEU A 86 19.58 -9.36 17.08
N ALA A 87 18.32 -9.36 17.55
CA ALA A 87 18.00 -9.78 18.91
C ALA A 87 18.18 -11.29 19.15
N ALA A 88 18.06 -12.10 18.09
CA ALA A 88 18.17 -13.55 18.19
C ALA A 88 19.60 -14.07 17.97
N GLU A 89 20.57 -13.20 17.63
CA GLU A 89 21.98 -13.51 17.30
C GLU A 89 22.15 -14.66 16.29
N ARG A 90 21.11 -14.93 15.50
CA ARG A 90 21.03 -16.04 14.55
C ARG A 90 20.36 -15.57 13.28
N PHE A 91 20.58 -16.31 12.19
CA PHE A 91 19.97 -15.98 10.91
C PHE A 91 18.43 -16.04 11.03
N PRO A 92 17.71 -14.97 10.65
CA PRO A 92 16.27 -14.82 10.89
C PRO A 92 15.40 -15.69 9.99
N LEU A 93 15.90 -16.80 9.43
CA LEU A 93 15.08 -17.83 8.77
C LEU A 93 15.01 -19.11 9.61
N GLY A 94 15.33 -19.01 10.90
CA GLY A 94 15.37 -20.16 11.80
C GLY A 94 13.99 -20.58 12.33
N ASN A 95 12.94 -19.75 12.14
CA ASN A 95 11.58 -20.06 12.55
C ASN A 95 10.56 -19.76 11.42
N MET A 96 9.44 -20.50 11.40
CA MET A 96 8.34 -20.33 10.43
C MET A 96 7.73 -18.94 10.47
N TYR A 97 7.64 -18.33 11.66
CA TYR A 97 7.26 -16.93 11.83
C TYR A 97 8.15 -16.01 10.99
N GLU A 98 9.47 -16.14 11.14
CA GLU A 98 10.43 -15.24 10.52
C GLU A 98 10.54 -15.50 9.01
N PHE A 99 10.42 -16.76 8.58
CA PHE A 99 10.30 -17.10 7.16
C PHE A 99 9.07 -16.44 6.51
N SER A 100 7.91 -16.45 7.19
CA SER A 100 6.68 -15.84 6.70
C SER A 100 6.81 -14.31 6.61
N LEU A 101 7.49 -13.68 7.57
CA LEU A 101 7.82 -12.25 7.51
C LEU A 101 8.73 -11.93 6.33
N GLY A 102 9.79 -12.72 6.11
CA GLY A 102 10.69 -12.57 4.98
C GLY A 102 9.98 -12.71 3.63
N ALA A 103 9.10 -13.72 3.50
CA ALA A 103 8.28 -13.92 2.31
C ALA A 103 7.32 -12.75 2.07
N ALA A 104 6.66 -12.24 3.13
CA ALA A 104 5.78 -11.08 3.05
C ALA A 104 6.53 -9.81 2.59
N ILE A 105 7.74 -9.57 3.12
CA ILE A 105 8.63 -8.48 2.68
C ILE A 105 8.98 -8.64 1.20
N ALA A 106 9.39 -9.84 0.77
CA ALA A 106 9.78 -10.09 -0.61
C ALA A 106 8.62 -9.81 -1.58
N VAL A 107 7.42 -10.33 -1.28
CA VAL A 107 6.21 -10.08 -2.08
C VAL A 107 5.86 -8.59 -2.12
N ALA A 108 5.90 -7.90 -0.98
CA ALA A 108 5.61 -6.46 -0.92
C ALA A 108 6.62 -5.63 -1.73
N LEU A 109 7.90 -5.96 -1.66
CA LEU A 109 8.95 -5.27 -2.43
C LEU A 109 8.81 -5.51 -3.93
N VAL A 110 8.58 -6.76 -4.36
CA VAL A 110 8.35 -7.08 -5.78
C VAL A 110 7.15 -6.30 -6.31
N TYR A 111 6.06 -6.23 -5.55
CA TYR A 111 4.91 -5.42 -5.90
C TYR A 111 5.22 -3.92 -5.97
N LEU A 112 5.90 -3.37 -4.97
CA LEU A 112 6.25 -1.94 -4.93
C LEU A 112 7.17 -1.54 -6.10
N ILE A 113 8.15 -2.38 -6.43
CA ILE A 113 9.04 -2.16 -7.57
C ILE A 113 8.24 -2.21 -8.87
N ALA A 114 7.38 -3.22 -9.05
CA ALA A 114 6.53 -3.32 -10.22
C ALA A 114 5.60 -2.10 -10.34
N ALA A 115 4.88 -1.75 -9.27
CA ALA A 115 3.96 -0.62 -9.21
C ALA A 115 4.64 0.75 -9.35
N SER A 116 5.95 0.84 -9.09
CA SER A 116 6.74 2.05 -9.37
C SER A 116 7.14 2.16 -10.85
N ARG A 117 7.14 1.05 -11.59
CA ARG A 117 7.54 1.00 -13.01
C ARG A 117 6.33 1.01 -13.94
N THR A 118 5.20 0.49 -13.49
CA THR A 118 3.97 0.33 -14.26
C THR A 118 2.77 0.72 -13.39
N ASP A 119 1.66 1.21 -13.98
CA ASP A 119 0.45 1.64 -13.25
C ASP A 119 -0.38 0.44 -12.71
N LEU A 120 0.24 -0.44 -11.93
CA LEU A 120 -0.34 -1.67 -11.35
C LEU A 120 -1.09 -1.42 -10.03
N ARG A 121 -1.62 -0.22 -9.84
CA ARG A 121 -2.34 0.19 -8.61
C ARG A 121 -3.58 -0.67 -8.36
N TRP A 122 -4.23 -1.12 -9.42
CA TRP A 122 -5.37 -2.04 -9.35
C TRP A 122 -5.03 -3.36 -8.63
N LEU A 123 -3.80 -3.83 -8.78
CA LEU A 123 -3.32 -5.07 -8.18
C LEU A 123 -3.03 -4.92 -6.67
N GLY A 124 -2.91 -3.68 -6.19
CA GLY A 124 -2.54 -3.36 -4.81
C GLY A 124 -3.48 -3.93 -3.76
N VAL A 125 -4.79 -3.92 -4.01
CA VAL A 125 -5.77 -4.53 -3.07
C VAL A 125 -5.47 -6.00 -2.84
N TRP A 126 -5.19 -6.76 -3.91
CA TRP A 126 -4.97 -8.20 -3.83
C TRP A 126 -3.65 -8.55 -3.17
N VAL A 127 -2.56 -7.86 -3.56
CA VAL A 127 -1.24 -8.12 -3.00
C VAL A 127 -1.18 -7.69 -1.55
N VAL A 128 -1.59 -6.46 -1.23
CA VAL A 128 -1.56 -5.96 0.15
C VAL A 128 -2.47 -6.80 1.03
N GLY A 129 -3.65 -7.20 0.54
CA GLY A 129 -4.54 -8.10 1.25
C GLY A 129 -3.88 -9.45 1.57
N ALA A 130 -3.20 -10.05 0.61
CA ALA A 130 -2.45 -11.30 0.82
C ALA A 130 -1.32 -11.13 1.85
N VAL A 131 -0.52 -10.06 1.75
CA VAL A 131 0.56 -9.73 2.71
C VAL A 131 0.00 -9.58 4.13
N LEU A 132 -1.14 -8.89 4.27
CA LEU A 132 -1.81 -8.70 5.55
C LEU A 132 -2.29 -10.01 6.17
N LEU A 133 -2.87 -10.89 5.36
CA LEU A 133 -3.29 -12.22 5.81
C LEU A 133 -2.10 -13.07 6.25
N THR A 134 -0.99 -13.06 5.49
CA THR A 134 0.24 -13.75 5.86
C THR A 134 0.79 -13.24 7.19
N LEU A 135 0.83 -11.92 7.39
CA LEU A 135 1.24 -11.31 8.67
C LEU A 135 0.29 -11.70 9.81
N GLY A 136 -1.02 -11.73 9.55
CA GLY A 136 -2.04 -12.14 10.52
C GLY A 136 -1.85 -13.56 11.00
N VAL A 137 -1.66 -14.49 10.06
CA VAL A 137 -1.38 -15.90 10.34
C VAL A 137 -0.05 -16.04 11.08
N ALA A 138 0.99 -15.35 10.62
CA ALA A 138 2.29 -15.41 11.28
C ALA A 138 2.22 -14.98 12.74
N VAL A 139 1.61 -13.84 13.04
CA VAL A 139 1.55 -13.31 14.41
C VAL A 139 0.66 -14.14 15.34
N THR A 140 -0.35 -14.83 14.81
CA THR A 140 -1.33 -15.55 15.64
C THR A 140 -1.04 -17.04 15.78
N LEU A 141 -0.39 -17.67 14.78
CA LEU A 141 -0.27 -19.12 14.70
C LEU A 141 1.18 -19.63 14.68
N LEU A 142 2.21 -18.77 14.55
CA LEU A 142 3.62 -19.16 14.35
C LEU A 142 4.57 -18.54 15.38
#